data_AF-Z4WPY7-F1
#
_entry.id   AF-Z4WPY7-F1
#
_cell.length_a   1.000
_cell.length_b   1.000
_cell.length_c   1.000
_cell.angle_alpha   90.00
_cell.angle_beta   90.00
_cell.angle_gamma   90.00
#
_symmetry.space_group_name_H-M   'P 1'
#
loop_
_entity.id
_entity.type
_entity.pdbx_description
1 polymer ?
#
loop_
_entity_poly.entity_id
_entity_poly.type
_entity_poly.pdbx_seq_one_letter_code
_entity_poly.pdbx_strand_id
1 'polypeptide(L)'
;MDNQKVDLFILTNQKYFEPTQLQIIRERLQAVDDTKLLALSSIEYKDPSMMLLVSIFAGTLGVDRFMVGDVGIGVAKLLTGGGCGIFALIDWFQIQGVTRRKNFEALMQVLNY
;
A
#
# COMPACT_ATOMS: atom_id res chain seq x y z
N MET A 1 -13.92 6.38 -18.22
CA MET A 1 -13.03 7.58 -18.25
C MET A 1 -12.28 7.64 -19.57
N ASP A 2 -11.83 8.83 -19.99
CA ASP A 2 -10.95 8.99 -21.16
C ASP A 2 -9.57 8.31 -20.93
N ASN A 3 -9.04 7.64 -21.96
CA ASN A 3 -7.76 6.93 -21.90
C ASN A 3 -6.59 7.83 -21.46
N GLN A 4 -6.59 9.11 -21.84
CA GLN A 4 -5.56 10.06 -21.43
C GLN A 4 -5.54 10.26 -19.91
N LYS A 5 -6.72 10.31 -19.27
CA LYS A 5 -6.83 10.47 -17.81
C LYS A 5 -6.38 9.21 -17.09
N VAL A 6 -6.69 8.03 -17.63
CA VAL A 6 -6.26 6.74 -17.08
C VAL A 6 -4.74 6.62 -17.13
N ASP A 7 -4.13 6.95 -18.26
CA ASP A 7 -2.67 6.89 -18.40
C ASP A 7 -1.96 7.92 -17.51
N LEU A 8 -2.50 9.13 -17.39
CA LEU A 8 -1.98 10.13 -16.45
C LEU A 8 -2.01 9.61 -15.01
N PHE A 9 -3.13 9.02 -14.58
CA PHE A 9 -3.26 8.45 -13.24
C PHE A 9 -2.22 7.35 -12.98
N ILE A 10 -2.04 6.44 -13.94
CA ILE A 10 -1.06 5.34 -13.84
C ILE A 10 0.35 5.91 -13.76
N LEU A 11 0.72 6.87 -14.60
CA LEU A 11 2.06 7.48 -14.58
C LEU A 11 2.39 8.15 -13.25
N THR A 12 1.42 8.84 -12.65
CA THR A 12 1.60 9.53 -11.36
C THR A 12 1.64 8.57 -10.18
N ASN A 13 0.86 7.47 -10.20
CA ASN A 13 0.66 6.62 -9.03
C ASN A 13 1.28 5.21 -9.13
N GLN A 14 1.90 4.84 -10.24
CA GLN A 14 2.48 3.51 -10.47
C GLN A 14 3.41 3.03 -9.35
N LYS A 15 4.16 3.93 -8.69
CA LYS A 15 5.10 3.57 -7.62
C LYS A 15 4.42 3.01 -6.37
N TYR A 16 3.13 3.28 -6.19
CA TYR A 16 2.34 2.86 -5.03
C TYR A 16 1.69 1.49 -5.19
N PHE A 17 1.79 0.87 -6.38
CA PHE A 17 1.13 -0.39 -6.72
C PHE A 17 2.11 -1.43 -7.24
N GLU A 18 1.69 -2.70 -7.24
CA GLU A 18 2.46 -3.79 -7.88
C GLU A 18 2.27 -3.80 -9.40
N PRO A 19 3.26 -4.23 -10.20
CA PRO A 19 3.17 -4.26 -11.67
C PRO A 19 1.96 -5.06 -12.19
N THR A 20 1.61 -6.15 -11.51
CA THR A 20 0.45 -6.99 -11.84
C THR A 20 -0.88 -6.28 -11.58
N GLN A 21 -0.93 -5.35 -10.63
CA GLN A 21 -2.12 -4.59 -10.30
C GLN A 21 -2.38 -3.48 -11.32
N LEU A 22 -1.34 -2.94 -11.98
CA LEU A 22 -1.50 -1.82 -12.92
C LEU A 22 -2.46 -2.13 -14.07
N GLN A 23 -2.44 -3.37 -14.58
CA GLN A 23 -3.38 -3.81 -15.63
C GLN A 23 -4.82 -3.80 -15.11
N ILE A 24 -5.04 -4.34 -13.91
CA ILE A 24 -6.36 -4.39 -13.26
C ILE A 24 -6.86 -2.96 -12.97
N ILE A 25 -6.00 -2.08 -12.46
CA ILE A 25 -6.34 -0.68 -12.18
C ILE A 25 -6.76 0.01 -13.48
N ARG A 26 -6.02 -0.18 -14.58
CA ARG A 26 -6.36 0.39 -15.89
C ARG A 26 -7.76 -0.01 -16.32
N GLU A 27 -8.05 -1.31 -16.33
CA GLU A 27 -9.36 -1.82 -16.74
C GLU A 27 -10.48 -1.24 -15.87
N ARG A 28 -10.27 -1.16 -14.55
CA ARG A 28 -11.25 -0.61 -13.62
C ARG A 28 -11.46 0.88 -13.86
N LEU A 29 -10.41 1.67 -14.01
CA LEU A 29 -10.50 3.10 -14.30
C LEU A 29 -11.20 3.40 -15.62
N GLN A 30 -10.98 2.57 -16.64
CA GLN A 30 -11.69 2.70 -17.92
C GLN A 30 -13.19 2.44 -17.75
N ALA A 31 -13.56 1.48 -16.91
CA ALA A 31 -14.95 1.09 -16.67
C ALA A 31 -15.76 2.07 -15.81
N VAL A 32 -15.12 3.01 -15.11
CA VAL A 32 -15.84 4.01 -14.27
C VAL A 32 -15.98 5.35 -14.97
N ASP A 33 -16.95 6.13 -14.53
CA ASP A 33 -17.22 7.48 -15.02
C ASP A 33 -16.34 8.54 -14.32
N ASP A 34 -16.22 9.71 -14.94
CA ASP A 34 -15.34 10.80 -14.49
C ASP A 34 -15.72 11.35 -13.10
N THR A 35 -16.93 11.07 -12.59
CA THR A 35 -17.38 11.47 -11.25
C THR A 35 -16.51 10.85 -10.15
N LYS A 36 -15.95 9.65 -10.37
CA LYS A 36 -15.08 8.98 -9.37
C LYS A 36 -13.65 9.52 -9.36
N LEU A 37 -13.25 10.37 -10.33
CA LEU A 37 -11.92 10.99 -10.34
C LEU A 37 -11.66 11.83 -9.09
N LEU A 38 -12.66 12.58 -8.63
CA LEU A 38 -12.55 13.41 -7.42
C LEU A 38 -12.31 12.52 -6.18
N ALA A 39 -12.98 11.36 -6.13
CA ALA A 39 -12.79 10.40 -5.06
C ALA A 39 -11.40 9.73 -5.12
N LEU A 40 -10.90 9.42 -6.32
CA LEU A 40 -9.55 8.87 -6.51
C LEU A 40 -8.44 9.82 -6.07
N SER A 41 -8.61 11.13 -6.29
CA SER A 41 -7.67 12.15 -5.81
C SER A 41 -7.67 12.34 -4.30
N SER A 42 -8.71 11.86 -3.60
CA SER A 42 -8.79 11.91 -2.14
C SER A 42 -8.05 10.76 -1.44
N ILE A 43 -7.61 9.74 -2.20
CA ILE A 43 -6.93 8.58 -1.64
C ILE A 43 -5.50 8.96 -1.30
N GLU A 44 -5.15 8.84 -0.02
CA GLU A 44 -3.79 9.05 0.45
C GLU A 44 -2.99 7.74 0.35
N TYR A 45 -2.22 7.59 -0.73
CA TYR A 45 -1.35 6.43 -0.92
C TYR A 45 -0.12 6.52 -0.02
N LYS A 46 0.17 5.42 0.68
CA LYS A 46 1.40 5.30 1.48
C LYS A 46 2.57 4.94 0.59
N ASP A 47 3.69 5.66 0.72
CA ASP A 47 4.90 5.37 -0.04
C ASP A 47 5.59 4.09 0.51
N PRO A 48 5.74 3.02 -0.30
CA PRO A 48 6.36 1.76 0.15
C PRO A 48 7.81 1.93 0.61
N SER A 49 8.55 2.88 0.02
CA SER A 49 9.94 3.16 0.40
C SER A 49 10.00 3.89 1.74
N MET A 50 9.08 4.82 2.00
CA MET A 50 8.97 5.45 3.31
C MET A 50 8.59 4.44 4.39
N MET A 51 7.65 3.53 4.09
CA MET A 51 7.29 2.45 5.02
C MET A 51 8.45 1.49 5.29
N LEU A 52 9.29 1.21 4.29
CA LEU A 52 10.52 0.43 4.49
C LEU A 52 11.49 1.16 5.41
N LEU A 53 11.73 2.46 5.21
CA LEU A 53 12.59 3.25 6.10
C LEU A 53 12.08 3.23 7.54
N VAL A 54 10.77 3.40 7.74
CA VAL A 54 10.16 3.29 9.07
C VAL A 54 10.37 1.88 9.66
N SER A 55 10.25 0.83 8.87
CA SER A 55 10.55 -0.55 9.32
C SER A 55 12.02 -0.76 9.69
N ILE A 56 12.97 -0.08 9.03
CA ILE A 56 14.40 -0.15 9.36
C ILE A 56 14.70 0.59 10.68
N PHE A 57 14.16 1.80 10.87
CA PHE A 57 14.47 2.61 12.06
C PHE A 57 13.59 2.30 13.28
N ALA A 58 12.36 1.79 13.08
CA ALA A 58 11.37 1.56 14.14
C ALA A 58 10.84 0.11 14.21
N GLY A 59 11.36 -0.81 13.38
CA GLY A 59 10.89 -2.20 13.31
C GLY A 59 11.29 -3.09 14.49
N THR A 60 12.24 -2.66 15.33
CA THR A 60 12.60 -3.35 16.58
C THR A 60 11.44 -3.39 17.58
N LEU A 61 10.54 -2.40 17.51
CA LEU A 61 9.34 -2.30 18.34
C LEU A 61 8.05 -2.71 17.58
N GLY A 62 8.16 -3.09 16.30
CA GLY A 62 7.02 -3.51 15.46
C GLY A 62 6.10 -2.36 15.01
N VAL A 63 6.53 -1.10 15.13
CA VAL A 63 5.73 0.12 14.84
C VAL A 63 5.29 0.19 13.37
N ASP A 64 6.10 -0.33 12.47
CA ASP A 64 5.83 -0.42 11.04
C ASP A 64 4.57 -1.24 10.72
N ARG A 65 4.36 -2.37 11.43
CA ARG A 65 3.14 -3.19 11.29
C ARG A 65 1.90 -2.51 11.86
N PHE A 66 2.04 -1.76 12.96
CA PHE A 66 0.95 -0.92 13.47
C PHE A 66 0.55 0.17 12.45
N MET A 67 1.52 0.80 11.78
CA MET A 67 1.25 1.84 10.78
C MET A 67 0.62 1.32 9.48
N VAL A 68 0.93 0.08 9.09
CA VAL A 68 0.27 -0.58 7.96
C VAL A 68 -1.09 -1.16 8.39
N GLY A 69 -1.37 -1.32 9.68
CA GLY A 69 -2.64 -1.84 10.19
C GLY A 69 -2.65 -3.36 10.43
N ASP A 70 -1.48 -4.00 10.42
CA ASP A 70 -1.30 -5.42 10.81
C ASP A 70 -0.98 -5.52 12.31
N VAL A 71 -1.91 -5.04 13.13
CA VAL A 71 -1.77 -4.94 14.60
C VAL A 71 -1.48 -6.32 15.24
N GLY A 72 -2.07 -7.40 14.72
CA GLY A 72 -1.86 -8.75 15.25
C GLY A 72 -0.41 -9.24 15.14
N ILE A 73 0.29 -8.92 14.05
CA ILE A 73 1.70 -9.27 13.86
C ILE A 73 2.59 -8.40 14.76
N GLY A 74 2.26 -7.11 14.89
CA GLY A 74 2.94 -6.20 15.82
C GLY A 74 2.85 -6.68 17.27
N VAL A 75 1.67 -7.12 17.72
CA VAL A 75 1.47 -7.68 19.08
C VAL A 75 2.21 -9.02 19.26
N ALA A 76 2.24 -9.90 18.26
CA ALA A 76 3.00 -11.15 18.31
C ALA A 76 4.52 -10.91 18.46
N LYS A 77 5.07 -9.87 17.82
CA LYS A 77 6.47 -9.46 18.00
C LYS A 77 6.74 -8.95 19.41
N LEU A 78 5.82 -8.19 20.01
CA LEU A 78 5.97 -7.69 21.38
C LEU A 78 5.91 -8.82 22.42
N LEU A 79 4.98 -9.77 22.25
CA LEU A 79 4.84 -10.93 23.13
C LEU A 79 6.01 -11.92 23.04
N THR A 80 6.71 -11.98 21.90
CA THR A 80 7.91 -12.82 21.71
C THR A 80 9.22 -12.10 22.07
N GLY A 81 9.16 -10.89 22.63
CA GLY A 81 10.34 -10.11 23.01
C GLY A 81 11.16 -9.60 21.82
N GLY A 82 10.51 -9.35 20.68
CA GLY A 82 11.16 -8.82 19.47
C GLY A 82 12.08 -9.82 18.75
N GLY A 83 11.99 -11.12 19.06
CA GLY A 83 12.69 -12.24 18.41
C GLY A 83 14.04 -11.88 17.78
N CYS A 84 14.99 -11.37 18.57
CA CYS A 84 16.39 -11.08 18.20
C CYS A 84 16.60 -10.46 16.79
N GLY A 85 15.69 -9.62 16.30
CA GLY A 85 15.82 -8.97 14.99
C GLY A 85 15.46 -9.83 13.76
N ILE A 86 15.19 -11.13 13.90
CA ILE A 86 14.76 -12.00 12.78
C ILE A 86 13.41 -11.52 12.20
N PHE A 87 12.51 -11.12 13.09
CA PHE A 87 11.23 -10.54 12.70
C PHE A 87 11.36 -9.18 11.99
N ALA A 88 12.41 -8.41 12.24
CA ALA A 88 12.68 -7.18 11.51
C ALA A 88 13.20 -7.48 10.09
N LEU A 89 14.04 -8.51 9.94
CA LEU A 89 14.54 -8.97 8.64
C LEU A 89 13.41 -9.42 7.71
N ILE A 90 12.46 -10.20 8.21
CA ILE A 90 11.30 -10.65 7.42
C ILE A 90 10.44 -9.45 7.00
N ASP A 91 10.27 -8.47 7.88
CA ASP A 91 9.45 -7.29 7.61
C ASP A 91 10.05 -6.39 6.54
N TRP A 92 11.37 -6.25 6.47
CA TRP A 92 12.03 -5.47 5.41
C TRP A 92 11.63 -5.95 4.01
N PHE A 93 11.49 -7.26 3.81
CA PHE A 93 11.05 -7.80 2.52
C PHE A 93 9.53 -7.73 2.33
N GLN A 94 8.75 -7.86 3.41
CA GLN A 94 7.29 -7.96 3.31
C GLN A 94 6.56 -6.60 3.31
N ILE A 95 7.10 -5.59 3.99
CA ILE A 95 6.41 -4.32 4.25
C ILE A 95 6.06 -3.56 2.97
N GLN A 96 6.94 -3.58 1.97
CA GLN A 96 6.70 -2.90 0.69
C GLN A 96 5.51 -3.51 -0.06
N GLY A 97 5.47 -4.84 -0.17
CA GLY A 97 4.38 -5.55 -0.83
C GLY A 97 3.04 -5.39 -0.09
N VAL A 98 3.05 -5.42 1.25
CA VAL A 98 1.84 -5.19 2.05
C VAL A 98 1.35 -3.75 1.87
N THR A 99 2.24 -2.77 1.89
CA THR A 99 1.89 -1.36 1.68
C THR A 99 1.21 -1.16 0.32
N ARG A 100 1.80 -1.70 -0.75
CA ARG A 100 1.22 -1.64 -2.10
C ARG A 100 -0.13 -2.34 -2.19
N ARG A 101 -0.28 -3.49 -1.52
CA ARG A 101 -1.56 -4.20 -1.46
C ARG A 101 -2.65 -3.37 -0.77
N LYS A 102 -2.35 -2.72 0.37
CA LYS A 102 -3.32 -1.87 1.07
C LYS A 102 -3.69 -0.62 0.27
N ASN A 103 -2.72 -0.02 -0.42
CA ASN A 103 -2.99 1.08 -1.37
C ASN A 103 -3.95 0.62 -2.48
N PHE A 104 -3.74 -0.58 -3.03
CA PHE A 104 -4.62 -1.16 -4.04
C PHE A 104 -6.02 -1.44 -3.50
N GLU A 105 -6.14 -2.02 -2.30
CA GLU A 105 -7.42 -2.26 -1.63
C GLU A 105 -8.21 -0.96 -1.43
N ALA A 106 -7.54 0.11 -0.96
CA ALA A 106 -8.17 1.43 -0.80
C ALA A 106 -8.68 2.00 -2.13
N LEU A 107 -7.88 1.89 -3.20
CA LEU A 107 -8.30 2.28 -4.56
C LEU A 107 -9.50 1.47 -5.04
N MET A 108 -9.46 0.15 -4.87
CA MET A 108 -10.56 -0.73 -5.28
C MET A 108 -11.85 -0.45 -4.50
N GLN A 109 -11.74 -0.09 -3.22
CA GLN A 109 -12.88 0.30 -2.40
C GLN A 109 -13.58 1.53 -2.99
N VAL A 110 -12.83 2.56 -3.38
CA VAL A 110 -13.38 3.76 -4.02
C VAL A 110 -13.93 3.48 -5.42
N LEU A 111 -13.29 2.59 -6.18
CA LEU A 111 -13.78 2.24 -7.52
C LEU A 111 -15.05 1.40 -7.50
N ASN A 112 -15.22 0.54 -6.49
CA ASN A 112 -16.40 -0.31 -6.33
C ASN A 112 -17.62 0.40 -5.72
N TYR A 113 -17.41 1.53 -5.02
CA TYR A 113 -18.47 2.35 -4.40
C TYR A 113 -18.85 3.51 -5.31
#